data_AF-A0A1B6K9K9-F1
#
_entry.id   AF-A0A1B6K9K9-F1
#
_cell.length_a   1.000
_cell.length_b   1.000
_cell.length_c   1.000
_cell.angle_alpha   90.00
_cell.angle_beta   90.00
_cell.angle_gamma   90.00
#
_symmetry.space_group_name_H-M   'P 1'
#
loop_
_entity.id
_entity.type
_entity.pdbx_description
1 polymer ?
#
loop_
_entity_poly.entity_id
_entity_poly.type
_entity_poly.pdbx_seq_one_letter_code
_entity_poly.pdbx_strand_id
1 'polypeptide(L)'
;IHYTAMSTQLVFVLVALSAVAAYDFQDSRFNELLADRLEDWDFSARVRRDISPEDDDSDKFLKCKHHHGKTCCGKGRWLKHFGDKNKEAFSDCFDDFVNKLNASGISTGGDPFSCERVNQMKMKVICTTECVAKKADLIDEKGALKLEKSLGYMEKLELEDWQKPILEEAIKKCVPTANNTLVSTPSTGDIKCNPVLLNLQHCLYHEVEKNCPEDQKKTDGKCKKIFEKTKV
;
A
#
# COMPACT_ATOMS: atom_id res chain seq x y z
N ILE A 1 -9.63 -11.33 46.58
CA ILE A 1 -10.51 -11.41 45.38
C ILE A 1 -10.34 -10.20 44.45
N HIS A 2 -9.90 -9.02 44.92
CA HIS A 2 -9.72 -7.84 44.06
C HIS A 2 -8.47 -7.84 43.15
N TYR A 3 -7.41 -8.58 43.47
CA TYR A 3 -6.15 -8.59 42.69
C TYR A 3 -6.24 -9.35 41.35
N THR A 4 -7.11 -10.35 41.25
CA THR A 4 -7.28 -11.16 40.03
C THR A 4 -8.05 -10.42 38.95
N ALA A 5 -9.00 -9.55 39.32
CA ALA A 5 -9.79 -8.74 38.38
C ALA A 5 -8.98 -7.60 37.74
N MET A 6 -8.03 -7.01 38.47
CA MET A 6 -7.18 -5.93 37.93
C MET A 6 -6.15 -6.45 36.92
N SER A 7 -5.64 -7.67 37.12
CA SER A 7 -4.69 -8.32 36.21
C SER A 7 -5.35 -8.77 34.91
N THR A 8 -6.57 -9.30 34.95
CA THR A 8 -7.30 -9.67 33.73
C THR A 8 -7.68 -8.45 32.89
N GLN A 9 -8.07 -7.33 33.50
CA GLN A 9 -8.34 -6.09 32.76
C GLN A 9 -7.08 -5.50 32.10
N LEU A 10 -5.92 -5.55 32.77
CA LEU A 10 -4.63 -5.15 32.18
C LEU A 10 -4.22 -6.02 30.99
N VAL A 11 -4.45 -7.33 31.07
CA VAL A 11 -4.21 -8.26 29.94
C VAL A 11 -5.17 -7.97 28.79
N PHE A 12 -6.46 -7.71 29.06
CA PHE A 12 -7.41 -7.32 28.00
C PHE A 12 -7.07 -5.98 27.35
N VAL A 13 -6.55 -5.00 28.10
CA VAL A 13 -6.09 -3.72 27.53
C VAL A 13 -4.80 -3.91 26.72
N LEU A 14 -3.86 -4.75 27.16
CA LEU A 14 -2.66 -5.08 26.38
C LEU A 14 -2.96 -5.92 25.12
N VAL A 15 -3.95 -6.80 25.18
CA VAL A 15 -4.45 -7.57 24.02
C VAL A 15 -5.26 -6.68 23.07
N ALA A 16 -6.06 -5.74 23.60
CA ALA A 16 -6.77 -4.76 22.78
C ALA A 16 -5.82 -3.74 22.12
N LEU A 17 -4.71 -3.38 22.78
CA LEU A 17 -3.66 -2.52 22.21
C LEU A 17 -2.76 -3.24 21.19
N SER A 18 -2.71 -4.58 21.21
CA SER A 18 -1.98 -5.37 20.20
C SER A 18 -2.85 -5.81 19.02
N ALA A 19 -4.15 -5.49 19.04
CA ALA A 19 -5.10 -5.90 17.99
C ALA A 19 -5.23 -4.92 16.81
N VAL A 20 -4.33 -3.96 16.63
CA VAL A 20 -4.30 -3.14 15.41
C VAL A 20 -2.86 -2.97 14.92
N ALA A 21 -2.31 -4.03 14.32
CA ALA A 21 -1.20 -3.89 13.39
C ALA A 21 -1.71 -3.87 11.94
N ALA A 22 -2.93 -3.38 11.70
CA ALA A 22 -3.35 -3.04 10.34
C ALA A 22 -2.34 -2.05 9.75
N TYR A 23 -2.13 -2.08 8.43
CA TYR A 23 -1.25 -1.14 7.74
C TYR A 23 -1.43 0.29 8.30
N ASP A 24 -0.31 0.94 8.63
CA ASP A 24 -0.34 2.27 9.23
C ASP A 24 -0.71 3.32 8.19
N PHE A 25 -2.01 3.58 8.06
CA PHE A 25 -2.54 4.65 7.22
C PHE A 25 -2.18 6.05 7.73
N GLN A 26 -1.39 6.23 8.79
CA GLN A 26 -0.81 7.51 9.17
C GLN A 26 0.51 7.81 8.47
N ASP A 27 1.13 6.83 7.79
CA ASP A 27 2.30 7.08 6.93
C ASP A 27 1.87 7.83 5.66
N SER A 28 1.80 9.16 5.80
CA SER A 28 1.46 10.08 4.71
C SER A 28 2.30 9.89 3.45
N ARG A 29 3.53 9.37 3.56
CA ARG A 29 4.44 9.26 2.43
C ARG A 29 4.25 7.96 1.67
N PHE A 30 4.15 6.83 2.36
CA PHE A 30 3.78 5.59 1.69
C PHE A 30 2.33 5.68 1.18
N ASN A 31 1.43 6.35 1.90
CA ASN A 31 0.09 6.66 1.41
C ASN A 31 0.09 7.48 0.13
N GLU A 32 0.99 8.46 -0.03
CA GLU A 32 1.11 9.20 -1.29
C GLU A 32 1.54 8.27 -2.43
N LEU A 33 2.45 7.34 -2.16
CA LEU A 33 2.86 6.33 -3.15
C LEU A 33 1.72 5.36 -3.49
N LEU A 34 0.88 5.01 -2.51
CA LEU A 34 -0.32 4.20 -2.72
C LEU A 34 -1.42 4.97 -3.46
N ALA A 35 -1.60 6.26 -3.16
CA ALA A 35 -2.55 7.14 -3.81
C ALA A 35 -2.19 7.33 -5.28
N ASP A 36 -0.91 7.59 -5.59
CA ASP A 36 -0.41 7.61 -6.96
C ASP A 36 -0.72 6.30 -7.70
N ARG A 37 -0.57 5.17 -7.01
CA ARG A 37 -0.88 3.84 -7.58
C ARG A 37 -2.38 3.71 -7.85
N LEU A 38 -3.21 4.07 -6.87
CA LEU A 38 -4.67 4.08 -6.95
C LEU A 38 -5.22 4.99 -8.06
N GLU A 39 -4.65 6.18 -8.22
CA GLU A 39 -5.05 7.16 -9.24
C GLU A 39 -4.64 6.71 -10.66
N ASP A 40 -3.44 6.11 -10.82
CA ASP A 40 -3.05 5.45 -12.07
C ASP A 40 -4.06 4.33 -12.47
N TRP A 41 -4.83 3.81 -11.51
CA TRP A 41 -5.79 2.70 -11.70
C TRP A 41 -7.27 3.11 -11.73
N ASP A 42 -7.63 4.35 -11.40
CA ASP A 42 -8.99 4.85 -11.55
C ASP A 42 -9.28 5.21 -13.02
N PHE A 43 -9.25 4.19 -13.87
CA PHE A 43 -9.66 4.28 -15.28
C PHE A 43 -11.14 4.66 -15.46
N SER A 44 -11.93 4.65 -14.37
CA SER A 44 -13.35 5.03 -14.37
C SER A 44 -13.63 6.52 -14.20
N ALA A 45 -12.67 7.35 -13.80
CA ALA A 45 -12.94 8.78 -13.53
C ALA A 45 -12.70 9.73 -14.71
N ARG A 46 -12.05 9.29 -15.80
CA ARG A 46 -11.98 10.09 -17.03
C ARG A 46 -13.08 9.68 -18.00
N VAL A 47 -14.30 10.11 -17.70
CA VAL A 47 -15.19 10.54 -18.79
C VAL A 47 -14.40 11.59 -19.55
N ARG A 48 -13.89 11.20 -20.72
CA ARG A 48 -13.26 12.10 -21.67
C ARG A 48 -14.35 13.12 -22.06
N ARG A 49 -14.42 14.27 -21.37
CA ARG A 49 -15.09 15.43 -21.95
C ARG A 49 -14.24 15.79 -23.17
N ASP A 50 -14.89 15.90 -24.31
CA ASP A 50 -14.28 16.57 -25.47
C ASP A 50 -13.93 17.99 -25.02
N ILE A 51 -12.64 18.23 -24.77
CA ILE A 51 -12.12 19.55 -24.42
C ILE A 51 -12.03 20.33 -25.73
N SER A 52 -12.82 21.40 -25.83
CA SER A 52 -12.65 22.41 -26.87
C SER A 52 -11.28 23.10 -26.68
N PRO A 53 -10.52 23.42 -27.74
CA PRO A 53 -9.15 23.95 -27.62
C PRO A 53 -8.98 25.31 -26.93
N GLU A 54 -10.07 25.93 -26.46
CA GLU A 54 -10.08 27.32 -25.99
C GLU A 54 -10.00 27.47 -24.44
N ASP A 55 -10.02 26.38 -23.68
CA ASP A 55 -10.05 26.40 -22.20
C ASP A 55 -8.68 26.06 -21.52
N ASP A 56 -7.53 26.32 -22.17
CA ASP A 56 -6.21 25.83 -21.69
C ASP A 56 -5.56 26.61 -20.52
N ASP A 57 -6.13 27.74 -20.06
CA ASP A 57 -5.42 28.60 -19.08
C ASP A 57 -5.94 28.54 -17.63
N SER A 58 -7.15 28.05 -17.37
CA SER A 58 -7.70 27.94 -16.00
C SER A 58 -7.30 26.65 -15.27
N ASP A 59 -6.91 25.60 -16.01
CA ASP A 59 -6.63 24.27 -15.45
C ASP A 59 -5.19 24.09 -14.94
N LYS A 60 -4.31 25.10 -15.02
CA LYS A 60 -2.93 24.99 -14.50
C LYS A 60 -2.86 24.86 -12.98
N PHE A 61 -3.88 25.31 -12.25
CA PHE A 61 -3.95 25.21 -10.78
C PHE A 61 -4.59 23.92 -10.26
N LEU A 62 -5.43 23.26 -11.07
CA LEU A 62 -6.10 21.99 -10.71
C LEU A 62 -5.40 20.75 -11.27
N LYS A 63 -4.41 20.92 -12.15
CA LYS A 63 -3.46 19.86 -12.51
C LYS A 63 -2.63 19.53 -11.26
N CYS A 64 -3.09 18.58 -10.44
CA CYS A 64 -2.22 17.93 -9.47
C CYS A 64 -0.95 17.51 -10.23
N LYS A 65 0.20 18.14 -9.93
CA LYS A 65 1.46 17.75 -10.54
C LYS A 65 1.73 16.31 -10.12
N HIS A 66 1.46 15.37 -11.02
CA HIS A 66 1.58 13.96 -10.75
C HIS A 66 3.03 13.62 -10.37
N HIS A 67 3.26 13.32 -9.09
CA HIS A 67 4.57 12.96 -8.57
C HIS A 67 4.81 11.43 -8.59
N HIS A 68 4.16 10.75 -9.55
CA HIS A 68 4.18 9.31 -9.82
C HIS A 68 5.28 8.49 -9.14
N GLY A 69 5.00 7.97 -7.93
CA GLY A 69 5.72 6.87 -7.30
C GLY A 69 7.23 7.09 -7.17
N LYS A 70 7.68 8.34 -7.06
CA LYS A 70 9.10 8.67 -6.89
C LYS A 70 9.47 8.46 -5.43
N THR A 71 10.27 7.42 -5.16
CA THR A 71 11.04 7.27 -3.91
C THR A 71 11.93 8.49 -3.69
N CYS A 72 12.31 8.77 -2.45
CA CYS A 72 13.33 9.77 -2.16
C CYS A 72 14.76 9.22 -2.30
N CYS A 73 14.87 7.90 -2.42
CA CYS A 73 16.11 7.20 -2.70
C CYS A 73 16.18 6.61 -4.12
N GLY A 74 17.27 6.87 -4.85
CA GLY A 74 17.52 6.30 -6.18
C GLY A 74 16.79 6.96 -7.33
N LYS A 75 17.11 6.50 -8.54
CA LYS A 75 16.50 6.97 -9.81
C LYS A 75 15.32 6.09 -10.23
N GLY A 76 15.34 4.81 -9.84
CA GLY A 76 14.32 3.83 -10.19
C GLY A 76 12.96 4.04 -9.52
N ARG A 77 11.94 3.34 -10.03
CA ARG A 77 10.60 3.23 -9.42
C ARG A 77 10.29 1.78 -9.08
N TRP A 78 11.23 1.09 -8.46
CA TRP A 78 11.18 -0.35 -8.22
C TRP A 78 9.87 -0.80 -7.52
N LEU A 79 9.36 0.04 -6.62
CA LEU A 79 8.13 -0.23 -5.89
C LEU A 79 6.86 -0.09 -6.76
N LYS A 80 6.89 0.68 -7.86
CA LYS A 80 5.74 0.83 -8.77
C LYS A 80 5.24 -0.52 -9.29
N HIS A 81 6.17 -1.46 -9.51
CA HIS A 81 5.89 -2.78 -10.09
C HIS A 81 5.95 -3.93 -9.08
N PHE A 82 6.05 -3.63 -7.78
CA PHE A 82 6.04 -4.66 -6.75
C PHE A 82 4.62 -5.22 -6.58
N GLY A 83 4.43 -6.51 -6.84
CA GLY A 83 3.13 -7.16 -6.93
C GLY A 83 2.51 -7.02 -8.32
N ASP A 84 2.59 -5.84 -8.95
CA ASP A 84 1.88 -5.47 -10.18
C ASP A 84 2.76 -5.56 -11.46
N LYS A 85 3.53 -6.64 -11.62
CA LYS A 85 4.27 -6.88 -12.89
C LYS A 85 3.34 -7.35 -14.01
N ASN A 86 2.20 -7.93 -13.67
CA ASN A 86 1.20 -8.40 -14.62
C ASN A 86 -0.05 -7.52 -14.53
N LYS A 87 -0.16 -6.55 -15.45
CA LYS A 87 -1.30 -5.63 -15.55
C LYS A 87 -2.64 -6.37 -15.70
N GLU A 88 -2.65 -7.53 -16.37
CA GLU A 88 -3.85 -8.35 -16.53
C GLU A 88 -4.25 -8.96 -15.19
N ALA A 89 -3.29 -9.54 -14.46
CA ALA A 89 -3.54 -10.12 -13.15
C ALA A 89 -4.10 -9.07 -12.17
N PHE A 90 -3.59 -7.84 -12.24
CA PHE A 90 -4.07 -6.72 -11.44
C PHE A 90 -5.47 -6.27 -11.86
N SER A 91 -5.73 -6.10 -13.17
CA SER A 91 -7.05 -5.74 -13.71
C SER A 91 -8.12 -6.75 -13.26
N ASP A 92 -7.85 -8.04 -13.43
CA ASP A 92 -8.76 -9.09 -12.97
C ASP A 92 -9.05 -9.02 -11.47
N CYS A 93 -8.01 -8.75 -10.66
CA CYS A 93 -8.14 -8.66 -9.21
C CYS A 93 -8.92 -7.41 -8.77
N PHE A 94 -8.76 -6.32 -9.52
CA PHE A 94 -9.52 -5.09 -9.32
C PHE A 94 -10.99 -5.31 -9.66
N ASP A 95 -11.26 -5.93 -10.81
CA ASP A 95 -12.63 -6.22 -11.26
C ASP A 95 -13.33 -7.19 -10.31
N ASP A 96 -12.63 -8.22 -9.81
CA ASP A 96 -13.13 -9.12 -8.77
C ASP A 96 -13.53 -8.35 -7.50
N PHE A 97 -12.72 -7.38 -7.05
CA PHE A 97 -13.08 -6.55 -5.90
C PHE A 97 -14.30 -5.68 -6.19
N VAL A 98 -14.37 -5.02 -7.34
CA VAL A 98 -15.51 -4.18 -7.73
C VAL A 98 -16.80 -5.01 -7.79
N ASN A 99 -16.73 -6.21 -8.35
CA ASN A 99 -17.86 -7.14 -8.41
C ASN A 99 -18.32 -7.57 -7.01
N LYS A 100 -17.39 -7.86 -6.10
CA LYS A 100 -17.71 -8.15 -4.68
C LYS A 100 -18.37 -6.96 -3.99
N LEU A 101 -17.84 -5.75 -4.21
CA LEU A 101 -18.39 -4.52 -3.63
C LEU A 101 -19.83 -4.27 -4.09
N ASN A 102 -20.09 -4.43 -5.39
CA ASN A 102 -21.43 -4.29 -5.97
C ASN A 102 -22.39 -5.37 -5.44
N ALA A 103 -21.92 -6.62 -5.32
CA ALA A 103 -22.72 -7.73 -4.78
C ALA A 103 -23.07 -7.53 -3.30
N SER A 104 -22.21 -6.86 -2.52
CA SER A 104 -22.49 -6.48 -1.12
C SER A 104 -23.45 -5.31 -0.97
N GLY A 105 -23.94 -4.71 -2.08
CA GLY A 105 -24.86 -3.57 -2.05
C GLY A 105 -24.21 -2.27 -1.54
N ILE A 106 -22.88 -2.22 -1.46
CA ILE A 106 -22.14 -1.04 -1.02
C ILE A 106 -22.08 -0.05 -2.18
N SER A 107 -22.78 1.08 -2.06
CA SER A 107 -22.79 2.14 -3.09
C SER A 107 -21.44 2.85 -3.19
N THR A 108 -20.94 3.02 -4.42
CA THR A 108 -19.79 3.87 -4.74
C THR A 108 -20.17 5.34 -4.94
N GLY A 109 -21.46 5.66 -4.96
CA GLY A 109 -21.97 7.02 -5.07
C GLY A 109 -22.12 7.68 -3.69
N GLY A 110 -21.43 8.81 -3.48
CA GLY A 110 -21.45 9.55 -2.22
C GLY A 110 -20.37 10.65 -2.17
N ASP A 111 -20.27 11.35 -1.04
CA ASP A 111 -19.21 12.34 -0.80
C ASP A 111 -17.83 11.68 -0.92
N PRO A 112 -16.96 12.16 -1.83
CA PRO A 112 -15.62 11.61 -2.04
C PRO A 112 -14.73 11.69 -0.79
N PHE A 113 -15.03 12.60 0.15
CA PHE A 113 -14.28 12.80 1.39
C PHE A 113 -14.92 12.10 2.60
N SER A 114 -16.00 11.35 2.40
CA SER A 114 -16.62 10.58 3.48
C SER A 114 -15.71 9.46 3.99
N CYS A 115 -15.80 9.16 5.29
CA CYS A 115 -15.11 8.02 5.89
C CYS A 115 -15.46 6.70 5.19
N GLU A 116 -16.71 6.55 4.73
CA GLU A 116 -17.19 5.41 3.96
C GLU A 116 -16.36 5.25 2.67
N ARG A 117 -16.24 6.32 1.87
CA ARG A 117 -15.46 6.30 0.62
C ARG A 117 -13.99 6.01 0.86
N VAL A 118 -13.40 6.63 1.88
CA VAL A 118 -12.00 6.38 2.26
C VAL A 118 -11.82 4.90 2.62
N ASN A 119 -12.72 4.31 3.40
CA ASN A 119 -12.65 2.90 3.79
C ASN A 119 -12.82 1.97 2.58
N GLN A 120 -13.71 2.27 1.64
CA GLN A 120 -13.82 1.51 0.38
C GLN A 120 -12.52 1.55 -0.41
N MET A 121 -11.87 2.72 -0.52
CA MET A 121 -10.57 2.85 -1.21
C MET A 121 -9.47 2.03 -0.50
N LYS A 122 -9.44 2.04 0.83
CA LYS A 122 -8.50 1.20 1.61
C LYS A 122 -8.71 -0.28 1.31
N MET A 123 -9.95 -0.74 1.39
CA MET A 123 -10.30 -2.14 1.11
C MET A 123 -9.96 -2.52 -0.33
N LYS A 124 -10.18 -1.61 -1.29
CA LYS A 124 -9.80 -1.80 -2.68
C LYS A 124 -8.31 -2.10 -2.83
N VAL A 125 -7.43 -1.31 -2.20
CA VAL A 125 -5.97 -1.57 -2.22
C VAL A 125 -5.65 -2.92 -1.59
N ILE A 126 -6.17 -3.18 -0.38
CA ILE A 126 -5.85 -4.38 0.38
C ILE A 126 -6.28 -5.64 -0.39
N CYS A 127 -7.53 -5.70 -0.86
CA CYS A 127 -8.06 -6.86 -1.57
C CYS A 127 -7.38 -7.09 -2.92
N THR A 128 -7.10 -6.01 -3.67
CA THR A 128 -6.44 -6.15 -4.97
C THR A 128 -5.00 -6.64 -4.78
N THR A 129 -4.27 -6.08 -3.82
CA THR A 129 -2.89 -6.52 -3.51
C THR A 129 -2.84 -7.95 -2.96
N GLU A 130 -3.80 -8.37 -2.15
CA GLU A 130 -3.92 -9.77 -1.72
C GLU A 130 -4.13 -10.71 -2.91
N CYS A 131 -5.11 -10.42 -3.78
CA CYS A 131 -5.41 -11.24 -4.94
C CYS A 131 -4.19 -11.40 -5.86
N VAL A 132 -3.47 -10.30 -6.08
CA VAL A 132 -2.21 -10.29 -6.83
C VAL A 132 -1.14 -11.14 -6.13
N ALA A 133 -1.02 -11.05 -4.79
CA ALA A 133 -0.09 -11.87 -4.02
C ALA A 133 -0.39 -13.38 -4.18
N LYS A 134 -1.66 -13.76 -4.20
CA LYS A 134 -2.12 -15.14 -4.45
C LYS A 134 -1.74 -15.60 -5.85
N LYS A 135 -2.06 -14.80 -6.88
CA LYS A 135 -1.71 -15.10 -8.28
C LYS A 135 -0.20 -15.22 -8.49
N ALA A 136 0.59 -14.46 -7.74
CA ALA A 136 2.05 -14.49 -7.79
C ALA A 136 2.69 -15.60 -6.92
N ASP A 137 1.89 -16.42 -6.24
CA ASP A 137 2.36 -17.46 -5.31
C ASP A 137 3.26 -16.91 -4.19
N LEU A 138 3.00 -15.67 -3.75
CA LEU A 138 3.76 -14.99 -2.70
C LEU A 138 3.24 -15.29 -1.30
N ILE A 139 1.97 -15.66 -1.18
CA ILE A 139 1.33 -15.99 0.10
C ILE A 139 0.88 -17.46 0.12
N ASP A 140 0.88 -18.06 1.30
CA ASP A 140 0.38 -19.42 1.52
C ASP A 140 -1.14 -19.45 1.77
N GLU A 141 -1.68 -20.65 2.01
CA GLU A 141 -3.11 -20.85 2.29
C GLU A 141 -3.58 -20.17 3.58
N LYS A 142 -2.65 -19.90 4.52
CA LYS A 142 -2.91 -19.18 5.76
C LYS A 142 -2.78 -17.67 5.58
N GLY A 143 -2.43 -17.21 4.37
CA GLY A 143 -2.21 -15.81 4.05
C GLY A 143 -0.89 -15.26 4.60
N ALA A 144 0.07 -16.10 4.98
CA ALA A 144 1.41 -15.66 5.34
C ALA A 144 2.32 -15.61 4.11
N LEU A 145 3.30 -14.71 4.11
CA LEU A 145 4.27 -14.58 3.02
C LEU A 145 5.26 -15.75 2.99
N LYS A 146 5.56 -16.22 1.78
CA LYS A 146 6.59 -17.24 1.54
C LYS A 146 7.94 -16.55 1.35
N LEU A 147 8.88 -16.75 2.27
CA LEU A 147 10.19 -16.09 2.25
C LEU A 147 10.96 -16.33 0.95
N GLU A 148 11.13 -17.60 0.57
CA GLU A 148 11.86 -17.98 -0.65
C GLU A 148 11.25 -17.39 -1.92
N LYS A 149 9.91 -17.38 -2.00
CA LYS A 149 9.19 -16.79 -3.14
C LYS A 149 9.32 -15.27 -3.15
N SER A 150 9.34 -14.64 -1.97
CA SER A 150 9.53 -13.20 -1.83
C SER A 150 10.94 -12.80 -2.26
N LEU A 151 11.96 -13.56 -1.86
CA LEU A 151 13.35 -13.37 -2.30
C LEU A 151 13.48 -13.52 -3.82
N GLY A 152 12.94 -14.61 -4.39
CA GLY A 152 12.94 -14.82 -5.85
C GLY A 152 12.13 -13.78 -6.62
N TYR A 153 11.16 -13.12 -5.98
CA TYR A 153 10.41 -12.03 -6.61
C TYR A 153 11.27 -10.79 -6.87
N MET A 154 12.37 -10.59 -6.14
CA MET A 154 13.29 -9.46 -6.36
C MET A 154 13.90 -9.48 -7.75
N GLU A 155 14.15 -10.65 -8.34
CA GLU A 155 14.69 -10.79 -9.70
C GLU A 155 13.74 -10.20 -10.73
N LYS A 156 12.45 -10.14 -10.40
CA LYS A 156 11.44 -9.51 -11.25
C LYS A 156 11.42 -8.00 -11.08
N LEU A 157 12.11 -7.39 -10.13
CA LEU A 157 12.08 -5.94 -9.92
C LEU A 157 13.20 -5.24 -10.70
N GLU A 158 12.91 -4.03 -11.16
CA GLU A 158 13.93 -3.16 -11.76
C GLU A 158 14.69 -2.44 -10.63
N LEU A 159 15.71 -3.13 -10.11
CA LEU A 159 16.55 -2.66 -9.00
C LEU A 159 17.88 -2.11 -9.50
N GLU A 160 18.30 -1.01 -8.89
CA GLU A 160 19.69 -0.54 -8.96
C GLU A 160 20.59 -1.48 -8.15
N ASP A 161 21.87 -1.60 -8.51
CA ASP A 161 22.75 -2.60 -7.88
C ASP A 161 22.91 -2.39 -6.36
N TRP A 162 22.89 -1.13 -5.90
CA TRP A 162 22.95 -0.80 -4.48
C TRP A 162 21.64 -1.17 -3.73
N GLN A 163 20.51 -1.28 -4.42
CA GLN A 163 19.21 -1.64 -3.81
C GLN A 163 19.11 -3.13 -3.50
N LYS A 164 19.75 -3.98 -4.31
CA LYS A 164 19.67 -5.44 -4.19
C LYS A 164 20.03 -5.96 -2.78
N PRO A 165 21.21 -5.65 -2.21
CA PRO A 165 21.56 -6.15 -0.88
C PRO A 165 20.63 -5.59 0.23
N ILE A 166 20.21 -4.33 0.12
CA ILE A 166 19.28 -3.71 1.09
C ILE A 166 17.92 -4.42 1.06
N LEU A 167 17.39 -4.67 -0.13
CA LEU A 167 16.10 -5.35 -0.29
C LEU A 167 16.16 -6.81 0.13
N GLU A 168 17.26 -7.51 -0.12
CA GLU A 168 17.43 -8.89 0.32
C GLU A 168 17.37 -9.00 1.85
N GLU A 169 18.12 -8.14 2.55
CA GLU A 169 18.09 -8.07 4.02
C GLU A 169 16.71 -7.62 4.53
N ALA A 170 16.10 -6.63 3.88
CA ALA A 170 14.78 -6.15 4.21
C ALA A 170 13.73 -7.26 4.07
N ILE A 171 13.77 -8.10 3.03
CA ILE A 171 12.83 -9.22 2.88
C ILE A 171 12.99 -10.23 4.02
N LYS A 172 14.22 -10.61 4.36
CA LYS A 172 14.50 -11.52 5.48
C LYS A 172 13.98 -10.99 6.82
N LYS A 173 13.95 -9.66 6.98
CA LYS A 173 13.41 -8.97 8.16
C LYS A 173 11.88 -8.81 8.13
N CYS A 174 11.34 -8.38 7.00
CA CYS A 174 9.95 -7.93 6.85
C CYS A 174 8.98 -9.11 6.65
N VAL A 175 9.38 -10.17 5.95
CA VAL A 175 8.49 -11.32 5.69
C VAL A 175 8.02 -12.01 6.98
N PRO A 176 8.90 -12.35 7.95
CA PRO A 176 8.49 -13.02 9.17
C PRO A 176 7.61 -12.15 10.09
N THR A 177 7.64 -10.83 9.91
CA THR A 177 6.96 -9.85 10.78
C THR A 177 5.75 -9.19 10.11
N ALA A 178 5.48 -9.49 8.84
CA ALA A 178 4.38 -8.90 8.11
C ALA A 178 3.03 -9.34 8.70
N ASN A 179 2.22 -8.38 9.13
CA ASN A 179 0.90 -8.69 9.65
C ASN A 179 -0.01 -9.23 8.52
N ASN A 180 -0.57 -10.41 8.75
CA ASN A 180 -1.52 -11.10 7.88
C ASN A 180 -2.95 -11.17 8.44
N THR A 181 -3.23 -10.43 9.51
CA THR A 181 -4.56 -10.34 10.10
C THR A 181 -5.54 -9.75 9.11
N LEU A 182 -6.63 -10.47 8.83
CA LEU A 182 -7.67 -10.03 7.91
C LEU A 182 -8.28 -8.71 8.36
N VAL A 183 -8.42 -7.78 7.43
CA VAL A 183 -9.13 -6.51 7.58
C VAL A 183 -10.46 -6.63 6.86
N SER A 184 -11.52 -6.05 7.42
CA SER A 184 -12.86 -6.09 6.85
C SER A 184 -13.39 -4.70 6.52
N THR A 185 -14.39 -4.63 5.63
CA THR A 185 -15.18 -3.41 5.43
C THR A 185 -15.78 -2.97 6.78
N PRO A 186 -15.55 -1.73 7.25
CA PRO A 186 -15.96 -1.32 8.60
C PRO A 186 -17.47 -1.33 8.82
N SER A 187 -18.25 -1.05 7.78
CA SER A 187 -19.71 -0.86 7.88
C SER A 187 -20.48 -2.18 7.81
N THR A 188 -19.97 -3.18 7.08
CA THR A 188 -20.70 -4.44 6.83
C THR A 188 -19.95 -5.71 7.23
N GLY A 189 -18.61 -5.68 7.23
CA GLY A 189 -17.79 -6.87 7.47
C GLY A 189 -17.81 -7.92 6.36
N ASP A 190 -18.54 -7.66 5.26
CA ASP A 190 -18.80 -8.62 4.18
C ASP A 190 -17.55 -8.98 3.39
N ILE A 191 -16.66 -8.01 3.19
CA ILE A 191 -15.43 -8.19 2.43
C ILE A 191 -14.28 -8.24 3.43
N LYS A 192 -13.58 -9.38 3.46
CA LYS A 192 -12.40 -9.62 4.29
C LYS A 192 -11.20 -9.88 3.40
N CYS A 193 -10.13 -9.12 3.63
CA CYS A 193 -8.93 -9.21 2.83
C CYS A 193 -7.67 -9.11 3.70
N ASN A 194 -6.60 -9.72 3.22
CA ASN A 194 -5.34 -9.83 3.93
C ASN A 194 -4.37 -8.70 3.51
N PRO A 195 -3.92 -7.82 4.44
CA PRO A 195 -3.02 -6.72 4.12
C PRO A 195 -1.54 -7.13 3.98
N VAL A 196 -1.19 -8.41 4.07
CA VAL A 196 0.21 -8.87 4.22
C VAL A 196 1.14 -8.38 3.11
N LEU A 197 0.70 -8.34 1.84
CA LEU A 197 1.54 -7.86 0.75
C LEU A 197 1.75 -6.34 0.83
N LEU A 198 0.71 -5.60 1.23
CA LEU A 198 0.79 -4.15 1.44
C LEU A 198 1.76 -3.82 2.60
N ASN A 199 1.67 -4.58 3.69
CA ASN A 199 2.58 -4.46 4.83
C ASN A 199 4.03 -4.78 4.44
N LEU A 200 4.25 -5.80 3.60
CA LEU A 200 5.58 -6.06 3.06
C LEU A 200 6.08 -4.89 2.22
N GLN A 201 5.27 -4.37 1.30
CA GLN A 201 5.66 -3.22 0.47
C GLN A 201 6.03 -2.00 1.33
N HIS A 202 5.27 -1.73 2.38
CA HIS A 202 5.55 -0.64 3.32
C HIS A 202 6.87 -0.84 4.07
N CYS A 203 7.08 -2.04 4.61
CA CYS A 203 8.32 -2.38 5.31
C CYS A 203 9.54 -2.28 4.38
N LEU A 204 9.46 -2.81 3.16
CA LEU A 204 10.55 -2.73 2.17
C LEU A 204 10.84 -1.28 1.76
N TYR A 205 9.80 -0.47 1.54
CA TYR A 205 9.96 0.96 1.26
C TYR A 205 10.73 1.64 2.39
N HIS A 206 10.33 1.39 3.64
CA HIS A 206 10.98 1.97 4.81
C HIS A 206 12.45 1.54 4.94
N GLU A 207 12.77 0.25 4.77
CA GLU A 207 14.15 -0.23 4.83
C GLU A 207 15.03 0.38 3.72
N VAL A 208 14.50 0.58 2.51
CA VAL A 208 15.25 1.22 1.42
C VAL A 208 15.49 2.70 1.69
N GLU A 209 14.48 3.44 2.15
CA GLU A 209 14.65 4.87 2.47
C GLU A 209 15.58 5.07 3.68
N LYS A 210 15.49 4.20 4.70
CA LYS A 210 16.35 4.24 5.89
C LYS A 210 17.81 3.96 5.56
N ASN A 211 18.07 2.96 4.72
CA ASN A 211 19.43 2.55 4.35
C ASN A 211 19.91 3.21 3.05
N CYS A 212 19.24 4.28 2.62
CA CYS A 212 19.59 4.99 1.39
C CYS A 212 21.00 5.58 1.45
N PRO A 213 21.92 5.21 0.52
CA PRO A 213 23.25 5.82 0.43
C PRO A 213 23.17 7.33 0.15
N GLU A 214 24.08 8.13 0.71
CA GLU A 214 24.06 9.60 0.58
C GLU A 214 24.10 10.09 -0.87
N ASP A 215 24.83 9.40 -1.74
CA ASP A 215 24.92 9.69 -3.18
C ASP A 215 23.64 9.34 -3.96
N GLN A 216 22.75 8.54 -3.37
CA GLN A 216 21.46 8.13 -3.93
C GLN A 216 20.28 8.95 -3.38
N LYS A 217 20.51 9.79 -2.37
CA LYS A 217 19.49 10.67 -1.79
C LYS A 217 19.15 11.80 -2.74
N LYS A 218 17.87 11.96 -3.05
CA LYS A 218 17.39 13.12 -3.79
C LYS A 218 17.51 14.39 -2.94
N THR A 219 17.96 15.46 -3.58
CA THR A 219 18.26 16.75 -2.93
C THR A 219 17.13 17.77 -3.03
N ASP A 220 15.99 17.38 -3.59
CA ASP A 220 14.80 18.23 -3.61
C ASP A 220 14.31 18.54 -2.19
N GLY A 221 13.67 19.71 -2.02
CA GLY A 221 13.27 20.19 -0.70
C GLY A 221 12.28 19.29 0.03
N LYS A 222 11.55 18.42 -0.69
CA LYS A 222 10.63 17.45 -0.08
C LYS A 222 11.39 16.26 0.48
N CYS A 223 12.30 15.67 -0.31
CA CYS A 223 13.11 14.54 0.14
C CYS A 223 14.10 14.89 1.24
N LYS A 224 14.68 16.10 1.25
CA LYS A 224 15.51 16.59 2.36
C LYS A 224 14.77 16.55 3.70
N LYS A 225 13.56 17.12 3.76
CA LYS A 225 12.72 17.12 4.97
C LYS A 225 12.35 15.72 5.43
N ILE A 226 12.25 14.75 4.52
CA ILE A 226 11.97 13.35 4.84
C ILE A 226 13.19 12.72 5.51
N PHE A 227 14.37 12.82 4.89
CA PHE A 227 15.59 12.29 5.49
C PHE A 227 15.94 12.94 6.83
N GLU A 228 15.57 14.21 7.06
CA GLU A 228 15.68 14.85 8.37
C GLU A 228 14.80 14.19 9.44
N LYS A 229 13.58 13.76 9.07
CA LYS A 229 12.64 13.08 9.98
C LYS A 229 12.97 11.60 10.20
N THR A 230 13.50 10.92 9.19
CA THR A 230 13.84 9.48 9.24
C THR A 230 15.20 9.23 9.92
N LYS A 231 16.00 10.27 10.17
CA LYS A 231 17.27 10.21 10.93
C LYS A 231 17.10 10.05 12.45
N VAL A 232 15.87 9.90 12.94
CA VAL A 232 15.53 9.73 14.37
C VAL A 232 15.32 8.26 14.70
#